data_AF-A0A9D6PB92-F1
#
_entry.id   AF-A0A9D6PB92-F1
#
_cell.length_a   1.000
_cell.length_b   1.000
_cell.length_c   1.000
_cell.angle_alpha   90.00
_cell.angle_beta   90.00
_cell.angle_gamma   90.00
#
_symmetry.space_group_name_H-M   'P 1'
#
loop_
_entity.id
_entity.type
_entity.pdbx_description
1 polymer ?
#
loop_
_entity_poly.entity_id
_entity_poly.type
_entity_poly.pdbx_seq_one_letter_code
_entity_poly.pdbx_strand_id
1 'polypeptide(L)'
;MNLALWSFLGLIALVVISHITSFVFHILNDRFYSFFHLAAGILAAVFFYTLTQNFIISIILTFILGITWEIYEWYQWKLILKKKKFKPDPTDTRNDLVIDFIGSLIGIGFIAIRY
;
A
#
# COMPACT_ATOMS: atom_id res chain seq x y z
N MET A 1 -1.55 17.06 13.47
CA MET A 1 -2.22 17.49 12.22
C MET A 1 -1.30 17.45 11.00
N ASN A 2 -0.06 17.96 11.07
CA ASN A 2 0.88 17.89 9.92
C ASN A 2 1.20 16.46 9.47
N LEU A 3 1.45 15.52 10.39
CA LEU A 3 1.86 14.17 10.02
C LEU A 3 0.79 13.40 9.23
N ALA A 4 -0.47 13.45 9.66
CA ALA A 4 -1.59 12.85 8.93
C ALA A 4 -1.71 13.41 7.51
N LEU A 5 -1.63 14.73 7.36
CA LEU A 5 -1.71 15.37 6.05
C LEU A 5 -0.56 14.92 5.14
N TRP A 6 0.68 14.92 5.63
CA TRP A 6 1.84 14.48 4.85
C TRP A 6 1.78 13.00 4.48
N SER A 7 1.34 12.14 5.39
CA SER A 7 1.13 10.71 5.10
C SER A 7 0.06 10.50 4.04
N PHE A 8 -1.05 11.24 4.12
CA PHE A 8 -2.12 11.17 3.13
C PHE A 8 -1.68 11.66 1.74
N LEU A 9 -0.99 12.81 1.69
CA LEU A 9 -0.41 13.32 0.44
C LEU A 9 0.63 12.35 -0.14
N GLY A 10 1.44 11.70 0.71
CA GLY A 10 2.37 10.66 0.31
C GLY A 10 1.68 9.43 -0.29
N LEU A 11 0.56 8.96 0.29
CA LEU A 11 -0.24 7.88 -0.28
C LEU A 11 -0.80 8.23 -1.66
N ILE A 12 -1.33 9.45 -1.81
CA ILE A 12 -1.80 9.93 -3.13
C ILE A 12 -0.64 9.96 -4.13
N ALA A 13 0.52 10.48 -3.72
CA ALA A 13 1.70 10.54 -4.58
C ALA A 13 2.15 9.14 -5.01
N LEU A 14 2.17 8.15 -4.11
CA LEU A 14 2.51 6.76 -4.44
C LEU A 14 1.58 6.19 -5.50
N VAL A 15 0.26 6.39 -5.37
CA VAL A 15 -0.72 5.91 -6.35
C VAL A 15 -0.51 6.58 -7.71
N VAL A 16 -0.26 7.90 -7.73
CA VAL A 16 -0.02 8.63 -8.98
C VAL A 16 1.26 8.15 -9.64
N ILE A 17 2.35 8.00 -8.88
CA ILE A 17 3.63 7.51 -9.40
C ILE A 17 3.47 6.08 -9.94
N SER A 18 2.80 5.18 -9.19
CA SER A 18 2.58 3.79 -9.62
C SER A 18 1.80 3.70 -10.93
N HIS A 19 0.78 4.56 -11.08
CA HIS A 19 0.03 4.68 -12.33
C HIS A 19 0.90 5.19 -13.48
N ILE A 20 1.68 6.25 -13.27
CA ILE A 20 2.57 6.78 -14.31
C ILE A 20 3.59 5.71 -14.73
N THR A 21 4.22 5.01 -13.79
CA THR A 21 5.21 3.97 -14.10
C THR A 21 4.60 2.77 -14.83
N SER A 22 3.38 2.36 -14.47
CA SER A 22 2.66 1.28 -15.14
C SER A 22 2.19 1.65 -16.54
N PHE A 23 1.50 2.79 -16.68
CA PHE A 23 0.78 3.14 -17.90
C PHE A 23 1.63 3.90 -18.91
N VAL A 24 2.51 4.79 -18.45
CA VAL A 24 3.34 5.63 -19.33
C VAL A 24 4.67 4.94 -19.66
N PHE A 25 5.33 4.40 -18.63
CA PHE A 25 6.66 3.79 -18.79
C PHE A 25 6.63 2.27 -19.00
N HIS A 26 5.46 1.64 -18.89
CA HIS A 26 5.30 0.18 -19.04
C HIS A 26 6.21 -0.64 -18.13
N ILE A 27 6.50 -0.12 -16.92
CA ILE A 27 7.22 -0.87 -15.88
C ILE A 27 6.20 -1.75 -15.16
N LEU A 28 6.35 -3.06 -15.30
CA LEU A 28 5.39 -4.08 -14.82
C LEU A 28 6.10 -5.16 -14.01
N ASN A 29 7.11 -4.75 -13.23
CA ASN A 29 7.95 -5.66 -12.46
C ASN A 29 7.48 -5.71 -11.02
N ASP A 30 7.08 -6.89 -10.54
CA ASP A 30 6.50 -7.07 -9.20
C ASP A 30 7.46 -6.59 -8.09
N ARG A 31 8.77 -6.83 -8.24
CA ARG A 31 9.79 -6.33 -7.27
C ARG A 31 9.86 -4.81 -7.21
N PHE A 32 9.55 -4.13 -8.32
CA PHE A 32 9.48 -2.67 -8.33
C PHE A 32 8.25 -2.19 -7.54
N TYR A 33 7.10 -2.85 -7.70
CA TYR A 33 5.86 -2.51 -6.99
C TYR A 33 5.88 -2.91 -5.51
N SER A 34 6.68 -3.90 -5.12
CA SER A 34 6.93 -4.22 -3.70
C SER A 34 7.42 -3.02 -2.89
N PHE A 35 8.18 -2.09 -3.48
CA PHE A 35 8.59 -0.85 -2.81
C PHE A 35 7.41 0.09 -2.54
N PHE A 36 6.42 0.12 -3.44
CA PHE A 36 5.22 0.92 -3.28
C PHE A 36 4.33 0.35 -2.18
N HIS A 37 4.18 -0.97 -2.10
CA HIS A 37 3.51 -1.64 -0.99
C HIS A 37 4.17 -1.33 0.35
N LEU A 38 5.49 -1.48 0.44
CA LEU A 38 6.21 -1.18 1.67
C LEU A 38 6.00 0.27 2.12
N ALA A 39 6.16 1.22 1.19
CA ALA A 39 5.97 2.64 1.48
C ALA A 39 4.50 2.97 1.82
N ALA A 40 3.55 2.35 1.13
CA ALA A 40 2.12 2.51 1.41
C ALA A 40 1.78 1.98 2.80
N GLY A 41 2.25 0.79 3.18
CA GLY A 41 2.09 0.24 4.53
C GLY A 41 2.62 1.16 5.62
N ILE A 42 3.82 1.74 5.43
CA ILE A 42 4.40 2.71 6.38
C ILE A 42 3.50 3.95 6.49
N LEU A 43 3.16 4.58 5.36
CA LEU A 43 2.41 5.83 5.36
C LEU A 43 0.98 5.65 5.86
N ALA A 44 0.32 4.55 5.51
CA ALA A 44 -1.01 4.19 5.98
C ALA A 44 -1.04 3.96 7.49
N ALA A 45 -0.07 3.22 8.03
CA ALA A 45 0.00 3.00 9.48
C ALA A 45 0.22 4.30 10.26
N VAL A 46 1.11 5.17 9.76
CA VAL A 46 1.36 6.49 10.35
C VAL A 46 0.10 7.38 10.26
N PHE A 47 -0.58 7.36 9.12
CA PHE A 47 -1.82 8.09 8.91
C PHE A 47 -2.90 7.64 9.89
N PHE A 48 -3.20 6.34 9.93
CA PHE A 48 -4.22 5.79 10.81
C PHE A 48 -3.86 5.99 12.28
N TYR A 49 -2.60 5.85 12.67
CA TYR A 49 -2.18 6.13 14.05
C TYR A 49 -2.43 7.58 14.43
N THR A 50 -2.16 8.52 13.53
CA THR A 50 -2.43 9.93 13.82
C THR A 50 -3.92 10.20 14.08
N LEU A 51 -4.81 9.39 13.51
CA LEU A 51 -6.26 9.51 13.71
C LEU A 51 -6.78 8.73 14.92
N THR A 52 -6.27 7.53 15.17
CA THR A 52 -6.80 6.61 16.19
C THR A 52 -6.02 6.63 17.50
N GLN A 53 -4.76 7.09 17.47
CA GLN A 53 -3.79 7.06 18.57
C GLN A 53 -3.62 5.64 19.18
N ASN A 54 -3.89 4.59 18.39
CA ASN A 54 -3.83 3.20 18.83
C ASN A 54 -3.09 2.35 17.81
N PHE A 55 -1.93 1.84 18.20
CA PHE A 55 -1.04 1.07 17.34
C PHE A 55 -1.72 -0.15 16.71
N ILE A 56 -2.49 -0.92 17.49
CA ILE A 56 -3.13 -2.15 17.02
C ILE A 56 -4.19 -1.81 15.97
N ILE A 57 -5.04 -0.81 16.25
CA ILE A 57 -6.08 -0.38 15.31
C ILE A 57 -5.44 0.12 14.01
N SER A 58 -4.34 0.86 14.07
CA SER A 58 -3.64 1.36 12.89
C SER A 58 -3.09 0.25 12.01
N ILE A 59 -2.52 -0.80 12.61
CA ILE A 59 -2.04 -1.97 11.88
C ILE A 59 -3.20 -2.69 11.20
N ILE A 60 -4.30 -2.91 11.92
CA ILE A 60 -5.51 -3.56 11.38
C ILE A 60 -6.08 -2.75 10.19
N LEU A 61 -6.22 -1.43 10.35
CA LEU A 61 -6.72 -0.56 9.28
C LEU A 61 -5.78 -0.54 8.06
N THR A 62 -4.47 -0.60 8.28
CA THR A 62 -3.48 -0.70 7.20
C THR A 62 -3.63 -2.03 6.44
N PHE A 63 -3.81 -3.13 7.16
CA PHE A 63 -4.03 -4.43 6.54
C PHE A 63 -5.35 -4.50 5.76
N ILE A 64 -6.43 -3.91 6.29
CA ILE A 64 -7.71 -3.79 5.56
C ILE A 64 -7.54 -2.96 4.28
N LEU A 65 -6.76 -1.87 4.33
CA LEU A 65 -6.46 -1.06 3.16
C LEU A 65 -5.72 -1.88 2.10
N GLY A 66 -4.70 -2.65 2.49
CA GLY A 66 -3.99 -3.58 1.60
C GLY A 66 -4.93 -4.60 0.94
N ILE A 67 -5.79 -5.27 1.72
CA ILE A 67 -6.79 -6.20 1.17
C ILE A 67 -7.71 -5.51 0.16
N THR A 68 -8.15 -4.29 0.48
CA THR A 68 -9.04 -3.51 -0.40
C THR A 68 -8.33 -3.16 -1.71
N TRP A 69 -7.03 -2.87 -1.66
CA TRP A 69 -6.19 -2.60 -2.83
C TRP A 69 -6.08 -3.83 -3.73
N GLU A 70 -5.73 -4.99 -3.17
CA GLU A 70 -5.64 -6.26 -3.92
C GLU A 70 -6.97 -6.63 -4.62
N ILE A 71 -8.08 -6.43 -3.92
CA ILE A 71 -9.42 -6.62 -4.50
C ILE A 71 -9.62 -5.65 -5.68
N TYR A 72 -9.26 -4.38 -5.52
CA TYR A 72 -9.35 -3.38 -6.57
C TYR A 72 -8.52 -3.77 -7.81
N GLU A 73 -7.26 -4.19 -7.63
CA GLU A 73 -6.41 -4.64 -8.74
C GLU A 73 -7.01 -5.83 -9.48
N TRP A 74 -7.56 -6.80 -8.74
CA TRP A 74 -8.25 -7.92 -9.34
C TRP A 74 -9.48 -7.48 -10.16
N TYR A 75 -10.27 -6.53 -9.66
CA TYR A 75 -11.39 -5.97 -10.42
C TYR A 75 -10.92 -5.22 -11.68
N GLN A 76 -9.86 -4.43 -11.58
CA GLN A 76 -9.24 -3.74 -12.73
C GLN A 76 -8.81 -4.74 -13.81
N TRP A 77 -8.12 -5.81 -13.41
CA TRP A 77 -7.74 -6.88 -14.32
C TRP A 77 -8.95 -7.54 -14.98
N LYS A 78 -9.95 -7.93 -14.18
CA LYS A 78 -11.11 -8.70 -14.64
C LYS A 78 -12.03 -7.89 -15.56
N LEU A 79 -12.27 -6.62 -15.24
CA LEU A 79 -13.27 -5.79 -15.92
C LEU A 79 -12.68 -5.00 -17.09
N ILE A 80 -11.47 -4.46 -16.95
CA ILE A 80 -10.89 -3.51 -17.90
C ILE A 80 -9.86 -4.19 -18.79
N LEU A 81 -8.94 -4.96 -18.22
CA LEU A 81 -7.78 -5.42 -18.97
C LEU A 81 -8.05 -6.68 -19.80
N LYS A 82 -8.87 -7.64 -19.33
CA LYS A 82 -9.29 -8.91 -20.01
C LYS A 82 -8.22 -9.66 -20.83
N LYS A 83 -6.94 -9.33 -20.67
CA LYS A 83 -5.79 -9.89 -21.38
C LYS A 83 -5.07 -10.83 -20.44
N LYS A 84 -4.75 -12.03 -20.94
CA LYS A 84 -4.04 -13.12 -20.23
C LYS A 84 -2.68 -12.72 -19.63
N LYS A 85 -2.15 -11.52 -19.90
CA LYS A 85 -0.82 -11.08 -19.46
C LYS A 85 -0.74 -10.52 -18.04
N PHE A 86 -1.88 -10.27 -17.38
CA PHE A 86 -1.91 -9.50 -16.12
C PHE A 86 -2.78 -10.11 -15.02
N LYS A 87 -2.98 -11.44 -15.04
CA LYS A 87 -3.79 -12.10 -14.03
C LYS A 87 -3.08 -11.99 -12.68
N PRO A 88 -3.70 -11.41 -11.63
CA PRO A 88 -3.11 -11.40 -10.30
C PRO A 88 -2.74 -12.82 -9.89
N ASP A 89 -1.48 -13.02 -9.54
CA ASP A 89 -1.01 -14.29 -8.98
C ASP A 89 -1.34 -14.28 -7.48
N PRO A 90 -2.10 -15.26 -6.96
CA PRO A 90 -2.39 -15.35 -5.53
C PRO A 90 -1.13 -15.34 -4.64
N THR A 91 0.01 -15.79 -5.18
CA THR A 91 1.31 -15.74 -4.49
C THR A 91 1.80 -14.30 -4.33
N ASP A 92 1.61 -13.48 -5.35
CA ASP A 92 2.03 -12.08 -5.40
C ASP A 92 1.18 -11.25 -4.44
N THR A 93 -0.15 -11.33 -4.57
CA THR A 93 -1.11 -10.73 -3.63
C THR A 93 -0.79 -11.05 -2.17
N ARG A 94 -0.43 -12.30 -1.86
CA ARG A 94 -0.05 -12.66 -0.49
C ARG A 94 1.25 -11.97 -0.06
N ASN A 95 2.25 -11.93 -0.93
CA ASN A 95 3.53 -11.28 -0.65
C ASN A 95 3.33 -9.77 -0.44
N ASP A 96 2.51 -9.13 -1.27
CA ASP A 96 2.18 -7.71 -1.17
C ASP A 96 1.48 -7.38 0.15
N LEU A 97 0.49 -8.20 0.57
CA LEU A 97 -0.14 -8.05 1.88
C LEU A 97 0.85 -8.25 3.06
N VAL A 98 1.81 -9.16 2.91
CA VAL A 98 2.88 -9.34 3.92
C VAL A 98 3.80 -8.11 3.94
N ILE A 99 4.12 -7.53 2.78
CA ILE A 99 4.95 -6.34 2.67
C ILE A 99 4.23 -5.12 3.26
N ASP A 100 2.93 -4.94 2.98
CA ASP A 100 2.09 -3.90 3.59
C ASP A 100 2.07 -4.04 5.12
N PHE A 101 1.93 -5.27 5.61
CA PHE A 101 1.98 -5.56 7.05
C PHE A 101 3.35 -5.22 7.65
N ILE A 102 4.46 -5.64 7.02
CA ILE A 102 5.82 -5.28 7.46
C ILE A 102 5.99 -3.75 7.45
N GLY A 103 5.53 -3.08 6.41
CA GLY A 103 5.54 -1.62 6.33
C GLY A 103 4.78 -0.98 7.48
N SER A 104 3.63 -1.54 7.85
CA SER A 104 2.85 -1.06 8.99
C SER A 104 3.62 -1.18 10.31
N LEU A 105 4.32 -2.29 10.53
CA LEU A 105 5.15 -2.50 11.72
C LEU A 105 6.32 -1.52 11.78
N ILE A 106 6.96 -1.25 10.64
CA ILE A 106 8.05 -0.26 10.54
C ILE A 106 7.52 1.15 10.86
N GLY A 107 6.38 1.53 10.27
CA GLY A 107 5.76 2.84 10.50
C GLY A 107 5.39 3.05 11.97
N ILE A 108 4.76 2.05 12.60
CA ILE A 108 4.43 2.10 14.02
C ILE A 108 5.69 2.08 14.90
N GLY A 109 6.67 1.22 14.61
CA GLY A 109 7.92 1.15 15.36
C GLY A 109 8.68 2.48 15.35
N PHE A 110 8.71 3.17 14.20
CA PHE A 110 9.30 4.49 14.09
C PHE A 110 8.58 5.54 14.93
N ILE A 111 7.25 5.49 14.99
CA ILE A 111 6.46 6.36 15.87
C ILE A 111 6.74 6.04 17.34
N ALA A 112 6.71 4.76 17.71
CA ALA A 112 6.88 4.31 19.09
C ALA A 112 8.26 4.63 19.69
N ILE A 113 9.31 4.80 18.87
CA ILE A 113 10.63 5.24 19.33
C ILE A 113 10.67 6.76 19.62
N ARG A 114 9.79 7.54 18.99
CA ARG A 114 9.78 9.01 19.11
C ARG A 114 8.95 9.52 20.31
N TYR A 115 8.22 8.63 20.98
CA TYR A 115 7.40 8.90 22.15
C TYR A 115 7.87 8.04 23.33
#